data_AF-A0A653BPP4-F1
#
_entry.id   AF-A0A653BPP4-F1
#
_cell.length_a   1.000
_cell.length_b   1.000
_cell.length_c   1.000
_cell.angle_alpha   90.00
_cell.angle_beta   90.00
_cell.angle_gamma   90.00
#
_symmetry.space_group_name_H-M   'P 1'
#
loop_
_entity.id
_entity.type
_entity.pdbx_description
1 polymer ?
#
loop_
_entity_poly.entity_id
_entity_poly.type
_entity_poly.pdbx_seq_one_letter_code
_entity_poly.pdbx_strand_id
1 'polypeptide(L)'
;MECLYESTMGSNEIYHEKQIKELCALHALNNLFQARDAFTKEELDYICHSLSPDNWINPHKSVLGLGNYDINVIMKVLQSRGYEAIWFDKRKDPSCLNLGNI
;
A
#
# COMPACT_ATOMS: atom_id res chain seq x y z
N MET A 1 34.09 -16.77 -20.45
CA MET A 1 33.77 -16.64 -19.03
C MET A 1 32.28 -16.36 -18.96
N GLU A 2 31.55 -17.36 -18.46
CA GLU A 2 30.12 -17.41 -18.13
C GLU A 2 29.67 -16.17 -17.32
N CYS A 3 28.44 -15.66 -17.36
CA CYS A 3 27.21 -16.03 -18.05
C CYS A 3 26.32 -14.78 -18.16
N LEU A 4 25.59 -14.69 -19.27
CA LEU A 4 24.40 -13.87 -19.43
C LEU A 4 23.31 -14.39 -18.47
N TYR A 5 22.72 -13.52 -17.68
CA TYR A 5 21.34 -13.68 -17.20
C TYR A 5 20.77 -12.27 -17.02
N GLU A 6 20.34 -11.69 -18.13
CA GLU A 6 19.21 -10.77 -18.04
C GLU A 6 18.02 -11.71 -18.09
N SER A 7 17.57 -12.16 -16.92
CA SER A 7 16.32 -12.93 -16.84
C SER A 7 15.26 -12.06 -17.48
N THR A 8 14.78 -12.49 -18.64
CA THR A 8 13.45 -12.08 -19.08
C THR A 8 12.53 -12.61 -17.98
N MET A 9 12.18 -11.75 -17.01
CA MET A 9 11.21 -12.12 -15.98
C MET A 9 10.00 -12.63 -16.74
N GLY A 10 9.74 -13.93 -16.62
CA GLY A 10 8.63 -14.55 -17.33
C GLY A 10 7.38 -13.77 -17.00
N SER A 11 6.47 -13.64 -17.98
CA SER A 11 5.19 -12.94 -17.87
C SER A 11 4.22 -13.48 -16.79
N ASN A 12 4.71 -14.31 -15.85
CA ASN A 12 3.99 -15.02 -14.80
C ASN A 12 4.59 -14.82 -13.39
N GLU A 13 5.64 -14.03 -13.20
CA GLU A 13 6.14 -13.79 -11.85
C GLU A 13 5.26 -12.77 -11.12
N ILE A 14 4.53 -13.25 -10.11
CA ILE A 14 3.74 -12.40 -9.20
C ILE A 14 4.72 -11.61 -8.34
N TYR A 15 4.61 -10.29 -8.40
CA TYR A 15 5.40 -9.41 -7.55
C TYR A 15 4.98 -9.58 -6.08
N HIS A 16 5.96 -9.81 -5.22
CA HIS A 16 5.75 -9.91 -3.78
C HIS A 16 6.92 -9.29 -3.00
N GLU A 17 6.63 -8.23 -2.25
CA GLU A 17 7.49 -7.77 -1.16
C GLU A 17 7.04 -8.29 0.20
N LYS A 18 8.02 -8.85 0.92
CA LYS A 18 7.85 -9.29 2.30
C LYS A 18 7.82 -8.08 3.21
N GLN A 19 6.89 -8.11 4.16
CA GLN A 19 6.79 -7.05 5.16
C GLN A 19 8.07 -6.94 6.00
N ILE A 20 8.50 -5.71 6.25
CA ILE A 20 9.58 -5.37 7.18
C ILE A 20 9.07 -4.30 8.16
N LYS A 21 9.39 -4.43 9.45
CA LYS A 21 8.94 -3.51 10.52
C LYS A 21 7.40 -3.39 10.55
N GLU A 22 6.90 -2.18 10.81
CA GLU A 22 5.48 -1.83 10.88
C GLU A 22 4.97 -1.27 9.53
N LEU A 23 5.66 -1.54 8.42
CA LEU A 23 5.31 -1.01 7.09
C LEU A 23 4.26 -1.87 6.36
N CYS A 24 3.36 -2.52 7.10
CA CYS A 24 2.35 -3.41 6.52
C CYS A 24 1.49 -2.72 5.46
N ALA A 25 1.09 -1.46 5.65
CA ALA A 25 0.30 -0.71 4.68
C ALA A 25 1.07 -0.45 3.37
N LEU A 26 2.35 -0.07 3.47
CA LEU A 26 3.24 0.10 2.31
C LEU A 26 3.33 -1.20 1.52
N HIS A 27 3.63 -2.29 2.22
CA HIS A 27 3.83 -3.59 1.59
C HIS A 27 2.55 -4.20 1.04
N ALA A 28 1.41 -3.95 1.67
CA ALA A 28 0.11 -4.33 1.14
C ALA A 28 -0.20 -3.57 -0.16
N LEU A 29 0.09 -2.27 -0.22
CA LEU A 29 -0.14 -1.44 -1.40
C LEU A 29 0.78 -1.84 -2.58
N ASN A 30 2.07 -2.01 -2.35
CA ASN A 30 3.01 -2.43 -3.41
C ASN A 30 2.71 -3.83 -3.94
N ASN A 31 2.31 -4.76 -3.04
CA ASN A 31 1.82 -6.06 -3.45
C ASN A 31 0.51 -5.95 -4.25
N LEU A 32 -0.44 -5.12 -3.83
CA LEU A 32 -1.70 -4.93 -4.56
C LEU A 32 -1.45 -4.39 -5.98
N PHE A 33 -0.54 -3.42 -6.11
CA PHE A 33 -0.21 -2.78 -7.39
C PHE A 33 0.89 -3.50 -8.17
N GLN A 34 1.36 -4.64 -7.66
CA GLN A 34 2.31 -5.52 -8.32
C GLN A 34 3.61 -4.82 -8.78
N ALA A 35 4.13 -3.86 -8.00
CA ALA A 35 5.36 -3.14 -8.34
C ALA A 35 6.19 -2.70 -7.12
N ARG A 36 7.52 -2.80 -7.25
CA ARG A 36 8.52 -2.63 -6.17
C ARG A 36 8.54 -1.27 -5.48
N ASP A 37 8.09 -0.24 -6.18
CA ASP A 37 8.05 1.11 -5.66
C ASP A 37 6.74 1.78 -6.11
N ALA A 38 5.65 1.00 -6.18
CA ALA A 38 4.34 1.55 -6.48
C ALA A 38 4.05 2.69 -5.49
N PHE A 39 4.29 2.50 -4.22
CA PHE A 39 4.20 3.47 -3.14
C PHE A 39 5.51 3.47 -2.35
N THR A 40 5.79 4.59 -1.67
CA THR A 40 6.99 4.73 -0.84
C THR A 40 6.65 5.11 0.59
N LYS A 41 7.56 4.84 1.51
CA LYS A 41 7.42 5.26 2.91
C LYS A 41 7.27 6.79 3.01
N GLU A 42 8.04 7.50 2.20
CA GLU A 42 8.06 8.97 2.13
C GLU A 42 6.70 9.52 1.68
N GLU A 43 6.07 8.88 0.71
CA GLU A 43 4.71 9.23 0.26
C GLU A 43 3.68 9.01 1.37
N LEU A 44 3.68 7.83 2.02
CA LEU A 44 2.76 7.56 3.14
C LEU A 44 3.01 8.49 4.33
N ASP A 45 4.26 8.81 4.63
CA ASP A 45 4.63 9.77 5.66
C ASP A 45 4.15 11.18 5.30
N TYR A 46 4.26 11.61 4.05
CA TYR A 46 3.72 12.90 3.59
C TYR A 46 2.20 12.95 3.80
N ILE A 47 1.48 11.89 3.46
CA ILE A 47 0.03 11.79 3.67
C ILE A 47 -0.31 11.95 5.15
N CYS A 48 0.43 11.29 6.06
CA CYS A 48 0.24 11.46 7.50
C CYS A 48 0.33 12.93 7.93
N HIS A 49 1.32 13.67 7.43
CA HIS A 49 1.47 15.10 7.75
C HIS A 49 0.34 15.92 7.15
N SER A 50 -0.08 15.61 5.92
CA SER A 50 -1.19 16.32 5.26
C SER A 50 -2.53 16.17 5.99
N LEU A 51 -2.76 15.03 6.66
CA LEU A 51 -3.98 14.74 7.41
C LEU A 51 -4.00 15.42 8.79
N SER A 52 -2.84 15.77 9.36
CA SER A 52 -2.71 16.39 10.68
C SER A 52 -1.55 17.39 10.70
N PRO A 53 -1.65 18.54 9.99
CA PRO A 53 -0.54 19.46 9.76
C PRO A 53 -0.04 20.15 11.04
N ASP A 54 -0.91 20.35 12.03
CA ASP A 54 -0.61 21.11 13.25
C ASP A 54 -0.18 20.21 14.44
N ASN A 55 -0.05 18.91 14.21
CA ASN A 55 0.22 17.92 15.26
C ASN A 55 1.70 17.48 15.24
N TRP A 56 2.46 17.87 16.27
CA TRP A 56 3.84 17.40 16.45
C TRP A 56 3.93 15.89 16.68
N ILE A 57 2.93 15.30 17.34
CA ILE A 57 2.74 13.85 17.42
C ILE A 57 1.67 13.48 16.41
N ASN A 58 2.08 12.82 15.33
CA ASN A 58 1.18 12.46 14.25
C ASN A 58 0.29 11.27 14.68
N PRO A 59 -1.05 11.38 14.62
CA PRO A 59 -1.95 10.30 15.06
C PRO A 59 -2.09 9.17 14.04
N HIS A 60 -1.60 9.34 12.81
CA HIS A 60 -1.80 8.41 11.69
C HIS A 60 -0.66 7.41 11.50
N LYS A 61 0.34 7.41 12.39
CA LYS A 61 1.49 6.49 12.37
C LYS A 61 2.13 6.34 13.75
N SER A 62 2.98 5.32 13.91
CA SER A 62 3.77 5.16 15.14
C SER A 62 4.62 6.40 15.44
N VAL A 63 4.75 6.77 16.72
CA VAL A 63 5.43 7.99 17.19
C VAL A 63 6.89 8.09 16.71
N LEU A 64 7.57 6.94 16.56
CA LEU A 64 8.95 6.89 16.04
C LEU A 64 9.04 6.90 14.50
N GLY A 65 7.92 7.05 13.80
CA GLY A 65 7.87 7.10 12.33
C GLY A 65 8.25 5.78 11.64
N LEU A 66 8.08 4.63 12.31
CA LEU A 66 8.47 3.30 11.81
C LEU A 66 7.43 2.65 10.88
N GLY A 67 6.24 3.23 10.75
CA GLY A 67 5.10 2.68 10.03
C GLY A 67 3.82 2.76 10.87
N ASN A 68 3.05 1.67 10.88
CA ASN A 68 1.75 1.54 11.55
C ASN A 68 0.74 2.60 11.06
N TYR A 69 0.64 2.73 9.75
CA TYR A 69 -0.26 3.67 9.10
C TYR A 69 -1.72 3.28 9.34
N ASP A 70 -2.54 4.25 9.72
CA ASP A 70 -3.98 4.01 9.83
C ASP A 70 -4.66 3.93 8.45
N ILE A 71 -5.94 3.56 8.44
CA ILE A 71 -6.71 3.39 7.21
C ILE A 71 -6.90 4.71 6.43
N ASN A 72 -6.92 5.87 7.10
CA ASN A 72 -7.10 7.16 6.43
C ASN A 72 -5.91 7.48 5.53
N VAL A 73 -4.71 7.07 5.92
CA VAL A 73 -3.50 7.19 5.08
C VAL A 73 -3.65 6.38 3.80
N ILE A 74 -4.10 5.13 3.91
CA ILE A 74 -4.33 4.22 2.77
C ILE A 74 -5.43 4.78 1.86
N MET A 75 -6.55 5.22 2.42
CA MET A 75 -7.65 5.83 1.67
C MET A 75 -7.18 7.08 0.91
N LYS A 76 -6.42 7.96 1.56
CA LYS A 76 -5.97 9.22 0.97
C LYS A 76 -4.94 9.00 -0.14
N VAL A 77 -4.01 8.07 0.03
CA VAL A 77 -3.00 7.79 -1.01
C VAL A 77 -3.61 7.13 -2.24
N LEU A 78 -4.58 6.21 -2.05
CA LEU A 78 -5.35 5.63 -3.16
C LEU A 78 -6.15 6.70 -3.91
N GLN A 79 -6.81 7.60 -3.17
CA GLN A 79 -7.57 8.70 -3.73
C GLN A 79 -6.69 9.65 -4.56
N SER A 80 -5.45 9.90 -4.12
CA SER A 80 -4.49 10.72 -4.89
C SER A 80 -4.13 10.13 -6.26
N ARG A 81 -4.42 8.84 -6.47
CA ARG A 81 -4.17 8.08 -7.71
C ARG A 81 -5.43 7.71 -8.48
N GLY A 82 -6.58 8.27 -8.08
CA GLY A 82 -7.86 8.02 -8.73
C GLY A 82 -8.55 6.70 -8.34
N TYR A 83 -8.10 6.06 -7.26
CA TYR A 83 -8.73 4.86 -6.69
C TYR A 83 -9.54 5.19 -5.44
N GLU A 84 -10.46 4.30 -5.09
CA GLU A 84 -11.25 4.39 -3.86
C GLU A 84 -11.11 3.09 -3.05
N ALA A 85 -11.00 3.20 -1.73
CA ALA A 85 -11.12 2.06 -0.82
C ALA A 85 -12.53 2.03 -0.23
N ILE A 86 -13.28 0.97 -0.56
CA ILE A 86 -14.67 0.79 -0.15
C ILE A 86 -14.71 -0.24 0.99
N TRP A 87 -15.36 0.14 2.10
CA TRP A 87 -15.59 -0.78 3.22
C TRP A 87 -16.60 -1.86 2.83
N PHE A 88 -16.16 -3.12 2.83
CA PHE A 88 -17.07 -4.23 2.68
C PHE A 88 -17.88 -4.44 3.96
N ASP A 89 -19.20 -4.42 3.86
CA ASP A 89 -20.09 -4.72 4.97
C ASP A 89 -20.04 -6.22 5.28
N LYS A 90 -19.41 -6.58 6.40
CA LYS A 90 -19.24 -7.98 6.84
C LYS A 90 -20.53 -8.79 6.98
N ARG A 91 -21.70 -8.14 6.99
CA ARG A 91 -23.01 -8.81 7.06
C ARG A 91 -23.47 -9.32 5.70
N LYS A 92 -22.82 -8.92 4.61
CA LYS A 92 -23.12 -9.36 3.25
C LYS A 92 -22.33 -10.62 2.91
N ASP A 93 -22.91 -11.46 2.07
CA ASP A 93 -22.21 -12.59 1.47
C ASP A 93 -21.17 -12.06 0.44
N PRO A 94 -19.87 -12.40 0.56
CA PRO A 94 -18.84 -11.94 -0.38
C PRO A 94 -19.10 -12.30 -1.84
N SER A 95 -19.94 -13.29 -2.13
CA SER A 95 -20.39 -13.61 -3.50
C SER A 95 -21.11 -12.44 -4.19
N CYS A 96 -21.57 -11.42 -3.45
CA CYS A 96 -22.15 -10.21 -4.02
C CYS A 96 -21.11 -9.25 -4.64
N LEU A 97 -19.81 -9.48 -4.44
CA LEU A 97 -18.75 -8.65 -5.00
C LEU A 97 -18.59 -8.92 -6.50
N ASN A 98 -18.67 -7.88 -7.32
CA ASN A 98 -18.31 -7.96 -8.73
C ASN A 98 -16.79 -7.77 -8.88
N LEU A 99 -16.06 -8.88 -8.93
CA LEU A 99 -14.61 -8.89 -9.05
C LEU A 99 -14.10 -8.68 -10.49
N GLY A 100 -14.98 -8.67 -11.51
CA GLY A 100 -14.57 -8.53 -12.91
C GLY A 100 -14.13 -7.12 -13.32
N ASN A 101 -14.34 -6.13 -12.44
CA ASN A 101 -14.00 -4.72 -12.64
C ASN A 101 -12.92 -4.24 -11.65
N ILE A 102 -12.20 -5.16 -11.01
CA ILE A 102 -11.14 -4.89 -10.04
C ILE A 102 -9.80 -5.32 -10.64
#